data_AF-A0A358M4K2-F1
#
_entry.id   AF-A0A358M4K2-F1
#
_cell.length_a   1.000
_cell.length_b   1.000
_cell.length_c   1.000
_cell.angle_alpha   90.00
_cell.angle_beta   90.00
_cell.angle_gamma   90.00
#
_symmetry.space_group_name_H-M   'P 1'
#
loop_
_entity.id
_entity.type
_entity.pdbx_description
1 polymer ?
#
loop_
_entity_poly.entity_id
_entity_poly.type
_entity_poly.pdbx_seq_one_letter_code
_entity_poly.pdbx_strand_id
1 'polypeptide(L)' 'MEKLVGAAIFGQSGGPTSVINASAAGVIITALKQDCITKVYGAAHGIKGMLEEEFYD' A
#
# COMPACT_ATOMS: atom_id res chain seq x y z
N MET A 1 -23.55 8.36 -7.19
CA MET A 1 -22.78 7.10 -7.23
C MET A 1 -22.37 6.79 -5.81
N GLU A 2 -22.51 5.54 -5.39
CA GLU A 2 -21.98 5.10 -4.09
C GLU A 2 -20.45 5.13 -4.09
N LYS A 3 -19.83 5.43 -2.94
CA LYS A 3 -18.37 5.36 -2.79
C LYS A 3 -17.94 3.89 -2.80
N LEU A 4 -16.92 3.56 -3.59
CA LEU A 4 -16.23 2.28 -3.48
C LEU A 4 -15.50 2.22 -2.13
N VAL A 5 -15.78 1.18 -1.34
CA VAL A 5 -15.19 0.96 -0.01
C VAL A 5 -14.37 -0.32 -0.03
N GLY A 6 -13.14 -0.29 0.48
CA GLY A 6 -12.28 -1.47 0.50
C GLY A 6 -10.92 -1.26 1.16
N ALA A 7 -10.14 -2.32 1.25
CA ALA A 7 -8.76 -2.23 1.74
C ALA A 7 -7.82 -1.74 0.63
N ALA A 8 -6.75 -1.05 1.02
CA ALA A 8 -5.65 -0.66 0.15
C ALA A 8 -4.42 -1.51 0.45
N ILE A 9 -3.65 -1.85 -0.59
CA ILE A 9 -2.37 -2.54 -0.46
C ILE A 9 -1.31 -1.79 -1.25
N PHE A 10 -0.13 -1.62 -0.64
CA PHE A 10 1.01 -0.94 -1.23
C PHE A 10 2.21 -1.89 -1.34
N GLY A 11 2.85 -1.94 -2.50
CA GLY A 11 4.08 -2.70 -2.73
C GLY A 11 5.04 -1.94 -3.63
N GLN A 12 6.34 -2.04 -3.36
CA GLN A 12 7.40 -1.44 -4.18
C GLN A 12 8.00 -2.50 -5.11
N SER A 13 8.25 -2.15 -6.37
CA SER A 13 8.87 -3.03 -7.36
C SER A 13 10.12 -2.37 -7.97
N GLY A 14 11.10 -3.19 -8.36
CA GLY A 14 12.39 -2.73 -8.87
C GLY A 14 13.41 -2.45 -7.76
N GLY A 15 14.48 -1.74 -8.12
CA GLY A 15 15.55 -1.36 -7.18
C GLY A 15 15.15 -0.21 -6.27
N PRO A 16 15.66 -0.15 -5.03
CA PRO A 16 15.40 0.96 -4.13
C PRO A 16 16.01 2.27 -4.67
N THR A 17 15.41 3.40 -4.30
CA THR A 17 15.97 4.74 -4.54
C THR A 17 16.06 5.50 -3.23
N SER A 18 16.83 6.59 -3.19
CA SER A 18 16.99 7.42 -2.00
C SER A 18 15.69 8.03 -1.47
N VAL A 19 14.64 8.06 -2.29
CA VAL A 19 13.38 8.76 -1.97
C VAL A 19 12.13 7.87 -2.03
N ILE A 20 12.26 6.58 -2.35
CA ILE A 20 11.10 5.70 -2.55
C ILE A 20 10.22 5.58 -1.29
N ASN A 21 10.82 5.71 -0.10
CA ASN A 21 10.08 5.68 1.16
C ASN A 21 9.28 6.96 1.43
N ALA A 22 9.67 8.10 0.84
CA ALA A 22 8.86 9.31 0.91
C ALA A 22 7.55 9.13 0.11
N SER A 23 7.62 8.49 -1.07
CA SER A 23 6.43 8.11 -1.84
C SER A 23 5.55 7.12 -1.09
N ALA A 24 6.15 6.09 -0.47
CA ALA A 24 5.43 5.13 0.37
C ALA A 24 4.69 5.82 1.52
N ALA A 25 5.38 6.71 2.25
CA ALA A 25 4.78 7.49 3.33
C ALA A 25 3.62 8.35 2.82
N GLY A 26 3.77 9.02 1.67
CA GLY A 26 2.70 9.83 1.08
C GLY A 26 1.43 9.03 0.76
N VAL A 27 1.58 7.86 0.16
CA VAL A 27 0.46 6.95 -0.14
C VAL A 27 -0.19 6.45 1.14
N ILE A 28 0.60 5.91 2.07
CA ILE A 28 0.09 5.30 3.32
C ILE A 28 -0.63 6.33 4.19
N ILE A 29 -0.02 7.50 4.44
CA ILE A 29 -0.62 8.57 5.25
C ILE A 29 -1.92 9.07 4.63
N THR A 30 -1.99 9.19 3.30
CA THR A 30 -3.20 9.62 2.62
C THR A 30 -4.28 8.55 2.71
N ALA A 31 -3.92 7.29 2.50
CA ALA A 31 -4.84 6.16 2.55
C ALA A 31 -5.50 6.02 3.93
N LEU A 32 -4.70 6.15 5.01
CA LEU A 32 -5.18 6.13 6.39
C LEU A 32 -6.15 7.27 6.74
N LYS A 33 -6.19 8.34 5.95
CA LYS A 33 -7.10 9.49 6.14
C LYS A 33 -8.40 9.38 5.33
N GLN A 34 -8.55 8.39 4.46
CA GLN A 34 -9.75 8.24 3.63
C GLN A 34 -10.77 7.33 4.29
N ASP A 35 -11.99 7.84 4.52
CA ASP A 35 -13.08 7.06 5.14
C ASP A 35 -13.49 5.81 4.32
N CYS A 36 -13.21 5.79 3.02
CA CYS A 36 -13.52 4.65 2.16
C CYS A 36 -12.43 3.57 2.15
N ILE A 37 -11.28 3.81 2.78
CA ILE A 37 -10.21 2.82 2.90
C ILE A 37 -10.31 2.16 4.27
N THR A 38 -10.65 0.87 4.29
CA THR A 38 -10.95 0.14 5.53
C THR A 38 -9.70 -0.37 6.25
N LYS A 39 -8.62 -0.59 5.50
CA LYS A 39 -7.33 -1.09 5.99
C LYS A 39 -6.23 -0.79 5.00
N VAL A 40 -4.99 -0.65 5.48
CA VAL A 40 -3.80 -0.42 4.65
C VAL A 40 -2.82 -1.54 4.89
N TYR A 41 -2.40 -2.24 3.84
CA TYR A 41 -1.42 -3.32 3.91
C TYR A 41 -0.15 -2.98 3.13
N GLY A 42 0.98 -3.51 3.58
CA GLY A 42 2.24 -3.50 2.84
C GLY A 42 2.55 -4.88 2.26
N ALA A 43 2.80 -5.00 0.96
CA ALA A 43 3.24 -6.25 0.33
C ALA A 43 4.74 -6.46 0.51
N ALA A 44 5.14 -7.58 1.14
CA ALA A 44 6.55 -7.95 1.27
C ALA A 44 7.15 -8.21 -0.12
N HIS A 45 8.38 -7.74 -0.37
CA HIS A 45 9.09 -7.97 -1.65
C HIS A 45 8.31 -7.56 -2.92
N GLY A 46 7.41 -6.57 -2.81
CA GLY A 46 6.66 -6.05 -3.96
C GLY A 46 5.60 -7.02 -4.49
N ILE A 47 5.58 -7.20 -5.82
CA ILE A 47 4.58 -8.06 -6.47
C ILE A 47 4.67 -9.53 -6.01
N LYS A 48 5.86 -9.99 -5.58
CA LYS A 48 6.05 -11.37 -5.12
C LYS A 48 5.22 -11.65 -3.87
N GLY A 49 5.33 -10.83 -2.82
CA GLY A 49 4.50 -10.99 -1.62
C GLY A 49 3.02 -10.73 -1.90
N MET A 50 2.66 -9.99 -2.95
CA MET A 50 1.27 -9.89 -3.38
C MET A 50 0.71 -11.20 -3.94
N LEU A 51 1.51 -11.94 -4.71
CA LEU A 51 1.14 -13.25 -5.23
C LEU A 51 1.18 -14.35 -4.16
N GLU A 52 2.06 -14.19 -3.16
CA GLU A 52 2.26 -15.16 -2.06
C GLU A 52 1.44 -14.84 -0.80
N GLU A 53 0.66 -13.75 -0.80
CA GLU A 53 -0.13 -13.26 0.32
C GLU A 53 0.70 -12.93 1.59
N GLU A 54 1.92 -12.43 1.41
CA GLU A 54 2.82 -11.99 2.48
C GLU A 54 2.67 -10.49 2.75
N PHE A 55 1.91 -10.14 3.81
CA PHE A 55 1.50 -8.76 4.11
C PHE A 55 1.93 -8.26 5.49
N TYR A 56 2.31 -6.99 5.56
CA TYR A 56 2.39 -6.18 6.77
C TYR A 56 1.07 -5.40 6.99
N ASP A 57 0.69 -5.19 8.25
CA ASP A 57 -0.51 -4.47 8.70
C ASP A 57 -0.11 -3.18 9.44
#